data_AF-A0A520NQV6-F1
#
_entry.id   AF-A0A520NQV6-F1
#
_cell.length_a   1.000
_cell.length_b   1.000
_cell.length_c   1.000
_cell.angle_alpha   90.00
_cell.angle_beta   90.00
_cell.angle_gamma   90.00
#
_symmetry.space_group_name_H-M   'P 1'
#
loop_
_entity.id
_entity.type
_entity.pdbx_description
1 polymer ?
#
loop_
_entity_poly.entity_id
_entity_poly.type
_entity_poly.pdbx_seq_one_letter_code
_entity_poly.pdbx_strand_id
1 'polypeptide(L)'
;MTVLDWVGQEYIPQLLDGFLNPQKRVSLIYLAVAAAITIGWSLFMSGGVARKAIDHARRGLFGRHLWMSRSAHGDYKLLLANHAVLLLIAPFFVSKMAVATALFFFLTEYLPAGTAILASVSPLAVAIAYTAFLFVLDDFSRFATHFALHRIPVLWAFHKVHHSAETLNPLTVYRTHPVEAIVFSFRAIAVQSVSISLFVFLFGSSVDLVSVYGVNVILLLFNATGSNLRHSHVQIRYGARVEKFLISPAQHQIHHSMDPRHRDRNFGAALAIWDWMAGSLCVADKNMELKFGLGRNQATQTHRLRYLYFSPFGELLSSGKIGTNPVNLNLRDWKKNAI
;
A
#
# COMPACT_ATOMS: atom_id res chain seq x y z
N MET A 1 12.97 -28.41 -15.89
CA MET A 1 11.71 -27.67 -16.04
C MET A 1 11.86 -26.72 -17.21
N THR A 2 11.02 -26.83 -18.24
CA THR A 2 11.03 -25.90 -19.37
C THR A 2 10.37 -24.57 -18.99
N VAL A 3 10.50 -23.52 -19.82
CA VAL A 3 9.79 -22.25 -19.60
C VAL A 3 8.27 -22.45 -19.63
N LEU A 4 7.77 -23.32 -20.52
CA LEU A 4 6.34 -23.64 -20.60
C LEU A 4 5.86 -24.36 -19.34
N ASP A 5 6.65 -25.29 -18.81
CA ASP A 5 6.34 -25.97 -17.54
C ASP A 5 6.29 -24.96 -16.39
N TRP A 6 7.29 -24.07 -16.28
CA TRP A 6 7.32 -23.04 -15.24
C TRP A 6 6.12 -22.09 -15.35
N VAL A 7 5.76 -21.67 -16.57
CA VAL A 7 4.59 -20.80 -16.78
C VAL A 7 3.30 -21.50 -16.34
N GLY A 8 3.12 -22.77 -16.75
CA GLY A 8 1.91 -23.53 -16.46
C GLY A 8 1.77 -23.95 -14.99
N GLN A 9 2.88 -24.33 -14.35
CA GLN A 9 2.87 -24.92 -13.01
C GLN A 9 3.12 -23.92 -11.89
N GLU A 10 3.87 -22.84 -12.15
CA GLU A 10 4.25 -21.86 -11.12
C GLU A 10 3.62 -20.49 -11.38
N TYR A 11 3.84 -19.90 -12.55
CA TYR A 11 3.45 -18.51 -12.81
C TYR A 11 1.92 -18.32 -12.82
N ILE A 12 1.19 -19.11 -13.64
CA ILE A 12 -0.27 -18.96 -13.79
C ILE A 12 -1.00 -19.25 -12.47
N PRO A 13 -0.75 -20.37 -11.76
CA PRO A 13 -1.44 -20.65 -10.50
C PRO A 13 -1.22 -19.56 -9.46
N GLN A 14 0.02 -19.06 -9.31
CA GLN A 14 0.31 -18.00 -8.34
C GLN A 14 -0.26 -16.64 -8.77
N LEU A 15 -0.39 -16.37 -10.07
CA LEU A 15 -1.06 -15.17 -10.56
C LEU A 15 -2.57 -15.21 -10.24
N LEU A 16 -3.20 -16.37 -10.45
CA LEU A 16 -4.62 -16.58 -10.14
C LEU A 16 -4.88 -16.56 -8.63
N ASP A 17 -3.96 -17.10 -7.80
CA ASP A 17 -4.03 -16.99 -6.34
C ASP A 17 -4.17 -15.52 -5.90
N GLY A 18 -3.50 -14.59 -6.59
CA GLY A 18 -3.64 -13.14 -6.39
C GLY A 18 -5.09 -12.64 -6.37
N PHE A 19 -5.99 -13.28 -7.12
CA PHE A 19 -7.40 -12.91 -7.27
C PHE A 19 -8.36 -13.84 -6.52
N LEU A 20 -7.96 -15.08 -6.22
CA LEU A 20 -8.83 -16.06 -5.56
C LEU A 20 -8.63 -16.10 -4.05
N ASN A 21 -7.43 -15.73 -3.57
CA ASN A 21 -7.07 -15.85 -2.17
C ASN A 21 -7.57 -14.64 -1.36
N PRO A 22 -8.40 -14.83 -0.30
CA PRO A 22 -8.94 -13.76 0.52
C PRO A 22 -7.89 -13.04 1.38
N GLN A 23 -6.63 -13.49 1.38
CA GLN A 23 -5.52 -12.74 1.98
C GLN A 23 -5.00 -11.64 1.05
N LYS A 24 -5.32 -11.69 -0.24
CA LYS A 24 -4.87 -10.74 -1.25
C LYS A 24 -5.90 -9.63 -1.40
N ARG A 25 -5.42 -8.39 -1.43
CA ARG A 25 -6.26 -7.18 -1.49
C ARG A 25 -7.21 -7.17 -2.69
N VAL A 26 -6.76 -7.65 -3.86
CA VAL A 26 -7.57 -7.66 -5.10
C VAL A 26 -8.37 -8.95 -5.29
N SER A 27 -8.55 -9.73 -4.22
CA SER A 27 -9.39 -10.92 -4.30
C SER A 27 -10.79 -10.58 -4.81
N LEU A 28 -11.42 -11.49 -5.54
CA LEU A 28 -12.76 -11.29 -6.10
C LEU A 28 -13.78 -10.94 -5.00
N ILE A 29 -13.59 -11.48 -3.79
CA ILE A 29 -14.40 -11.17 -2.63
C ILE A 29 -14.29 -9.67 -2.27
N TYR A 30 -13.09 -9.13 -2.14
CA TYR A 30 -12.94 -7.70 -1.79
C TYR A 30 -13.29 -6.76 -2.93
N LEU A 31 -13.18 -7.18 -4.19
CA LEU A 31 -13.68 -6.42 -5.32
C LEU A 31 -15.21 -6.34 -5.30
N ALA A 32 -15.89 -7.46 -5.02
CA ALA A 32 -17.34 -7.49 -4.85
C ALA A 32 -17.80 -6.64 -3.66
N VAL A 33 -17.10 -6.73 -2.52
CA VAL A 33 -17.39 -5.91 -1.34
C VAL A 33 -17.19 -4.42 -1.64
N ALA A 34 -16.11 -4.04 -2.34
CA ALA A 34 -15.90 -2.65 -2.75
C ALA A 34 -17.03 -2.13 -3.67
N ALA A 35 -17.54 -2.97 -4.57
CA ALA A 35 -18.70 -2.64 -5.40
C ALA A 35 -19.97 -2.45 -4.56
N ALA A 36 -20.23 -3.33 -3.59
CA ALA A 36 -21.36 -3.22 -2.68
C ALA A 36 -21.28 -1.94 -1.82
N ILE A 37 -20.11 -1.63 -1.26
CA ILE A 37 -19.86 -0.39 -0.50
C ILE A 37 -20.13 0.84 -1.38
N THR A 38 -19.69 0.80 -2.64
CA THR A 38 -19.94 1.91 -3.57
C THR A 38 -21.42 2.11 -3.85
N ILE A 39 -22.19 1.05 -4.06
CA ILE A 39 -23.64 1.14 -4.27
C ILE A 39 -24.31 1.72 -3.02
N GLY A 40 -23.97 1.21 -1.83
CA GLY A 40 -24.49 1.72 -0.55
C GLY A 40 -24.16 3.21 -0.33
N TRP A 41 -22.90 3.59 -0.57
CA TRP A 41 -22.45 4.99 -0.49
C TRP A 41 -23.21 5.89 -1.48
N SER A 42 -23.40 5.41 -2.71
CA SER A 42 -24.09 6.17 -3.76
C SER A 42 -25.59 6.29 -3.48
N LEU A 43 -26.21 5.29 -2.85
CA LEU A 43 -27.58 5.35 -2.36
C LEU A 43 -27.72 6.42 -1.27
N PHE A 44 -26.81 6.42 -0.30
CA PHE A 44 -26.77 7.44 0.75
C PHE A 44 -26.63 8.85 0.17
N MET A 45 -25.67 9.08 -0.72
CA MET A 45 -25.41 10.39 -1.33
C MET A 45 -26.54 10.87 -2.26
N SER A 46 -27.34 9.95 -2.81
CA SER A 46 -28.44 10.28 -3.74
C SER A 46 -29.81 10.40 -3.07
N GLY A 47 -29.89 10.33 -1.74
CA GLY A 47 -31.16 10.35 -1.01
C GLY A 47 -32.01 9.10 -1.26
N GLY A 48 -31.37 7.95 -1.50
CA GLY A 48 -32.04 6.67 -1.77
C GLY A 48 -32.45 6.43 -3.23
N VAL A 49 -32.07 7.30 -4.16
CA VAL A 49 -32.45 7.15 -5.58
C VAL A 49 -31.58 6.09 -6.27
N ALA A 50 -32.08 4.85 -6.32
CA ALA A 50 -31.38 3.68 -6.86
C ALA A 50 -30.76 3.91 -8.25
N ARG A 51 -31.49 4.53 -9.18
CA ARG A 51 -30.98 4.81 -10.53
C ARG A 51 -29.73 5.70 -10.54
N LYS A 52 -29.71 6.74 -9.70
CA LYS A 52 -28.54 7.63 -9.56
C LYS A 52 -27.38 6.89 -8.91
N ALA A 53 -27.67 6.06 -7.91
CA ALA A 53 -26.66 5.28 -7.21
C ALA A 53 -25.96 4.26 -8.13
N ILE A 54 -26.74 3.52 -8.92
CA ILE A 54 -26.23 2.55 -9.90
C ILE A 54 -25.40 3.25 -10.97
N ASP A 55 -25.88 4.38 -11.50
CA ASP A 55 -25.14 5.11 -12.53
C ASP A 55 -23.81 5.69 -12.00
N HIS A 56 -23.79 6.20 -10.76
CA HIS A 56 -22.58 6.65 -10.10
C HIS A 56 -21.59 5.48 -9.89
N ALA A 57 -22.05 4.34 -9.38
CA ALA A 57 -21.22 3.14 -9.21
C ALA A 57 -20.67 2.64 -10.54
N ARG A 58 -21.50 2.58 -11.59
CA ARG A 58 -21.10 2.17 -12.95
C ARG A 58 -20.01 3.09 -13.50
N ARG A 59 -20.15 4.41 -13.35
CA ARG A 59 -19.15 5.37 -13.84
C ARG A 59 -17.85 5.34 -13.02
N GLY A 60 -17.96 5.28 -11.70
CA GLY A 60 -16.83 5.38 -10.77
C GLY A 60 -16.01 4.10 -10.57
N LEU A 61 -16.61 2.92 -10.81
CA LEU A 61 -15.92 1.63 -10.70
C LEU A 61 -15.80 0.88 -12.02
N PHE A 62 -16.81 0.88 -12.87
CA PHE A 62 -16.88 -0.01 -14.06
C PHE A 62 -16.81 0.76 -15.38
N GLY A 63 -16.47 2.04 -15.34
CA GLY A 63 -16.38 2.88 -16.53
C GLY A 63 -15.37 2.31 -17.51
N ARG A 64 -15.76 2.12 -18.79
CA ARG A 64 -14.84 1.61 -19.82
C ARG A 64 -13.55 2.43 -19.93
N HIS A 65 -13.66 3.74 -19.74
CA HIS A 65 -12.52 4.66 -19.73
C HIS A 65 -11.55 4.42 -18.56
N LEU A 66 -11.95 3.73 -17.48
CA LEU A 66 -11.10 3.40 -16.34
C LEU A 66 -10.30 2.11 -16.54
N TRP A 67 -10.88 1.14 -17.25
CA TRP A 67 -10.29 -0.19 -17.45
C TRP A 67 -9.59 -0.35 -18.80
N MET A 68 -9.99 0.45 -19.80
CA MET A 68 -9.44 0.40 -21.15
C MET A 68 -8.53 1.61 -21.45
N SER A 69 -8.22 2.46 -20.47
CA SER A 69 -7.27 3.56 -20.66
C SER A 69 -5.86 3.04 -20.90
N ARG A 70 -5.00 3.87 -21.51
CA ARG A 70 -3.58 3.55 -21.66
C ARG A 70 -2.90 3.37 -20.30
N SER A 71 -3.32 4.14 -19.29
CA SER A 71 -2.85 4.01 -17.91
C SER A 71 -3.14 2.62 -17.35
N ALA A 72 -4.39 2.14 -17.43
CA ALA A 72 -4.80 0.83 -16.93
C ALA A 72 -4.09 -0.32 -17.65
N HIS A 73 -3.88 -0.23 -18.97
CA HIS A 73 -3.06 -1.20 -19.69
C HIS A 73 -1.61 -1.23 -19.20
N GLY A 74 -1.07 -0.10 -18.74
CA GLY A 74 0.23 -0.04 -18.07
C GLY A 74 0.24 -0.84 -16.77
N ASP A 75 -0.83 -0.72 -15.98
CA ASP A 75 -1.00 -1.45 -14.72
C ASP A 75 -1.04 -2.97 -14.97
N TYR A 76 -1.75 -3.44 -16.00
CA TYR A 76 -1.83 -4.87 -16.34
C TYR A 76 -0.49 -5.43 -16.79
N LYS A 77 0.25 -4.66 -17.60
CA LYS A 77 1.60 -5.06 -18.05
C LYS A 77 2.57 -5.12 -16.88
N LEU A 78 2.51 -4.15 -15.95
CA LEU A 78 3.30 -4.18 -14.72
C LEU A 78 2.92 -5.35 -13.84
N LEU A 79 1.63 -5.62 -13.63
CA LEU A 79 1.17 -6.79 -12.89
C LEU A 79 1.80 -8.08 -13.43
N LEU A 80 1.68 -8.35 -14.74
CA LEU A 80 2.19 -9.57 -15.35
C LEU A 80 3.74 -9.64 -15.28
N ALA A 81 4.42 -8.56 -15.67
CA ALA A 81 5.88 -8.52 -15.67
C ALA A 81 6.46 -8.62 -14.25
N ASN A 82 5.92 -7.85 -13.30
CA ASN A 82 6.38 -7.84 -11.92
C ASN A 82 6.10 -9.17 -11.23
N HIS A 83 4.96 -9.82 -11.52
CA HIS A 83 4.69 -11.15 -10.97
C HIS A 83 5.81 -12.12 -11.37
N ALA A 84 6.19 -12.16 -12.65
CA ALA A 84 7.29 -13.01 -13.11
C ALA A 84 8.62 -12.65 -12.43
N VAL A 85 8.98 -11.36 -12.43
CA VAL A 85 10.22 -10.87 -11.81
C VAL A 85 10.27 -11.24 -10.32
N LEU A 86 9.19 -11.00 -9.58
CA LEU A 86 9.13 -11.26 -8.15
C LEU A 86 9.20 -12.77 -7.85
N LEU A 87 8.56 -13.63 -8.63
CA LEU A 87 8.70 -15.09 -8.47
C LEU A 87 10.13 -15.57 -8.70
N LEU A 88 10.83 -14.99 -9.67
CA LEU A 88 12.21 -15.38 -9.96
C LEU A 88 13.19 -14.90 -8.88
N ILE A 89 12.95 -13.73 -8.26
CA ILE A 89 13.84 -13.19 -7.23
C ILE A 89 13.48 -13.65 -5.80
N ALA A 90 12.23 -14.04 -5.54
CA ALA A 90 11.76 -14.40 -4.20
C ALA A 90 12.61 -15.48 -3.49
N PRO A 91 13.10 -16.53 -4.18
CA PRO A 91 13.96 -17.54 -3.55
C PRO A 91 15.29 -16.99 -3.00
N PHE A 92 15.74 -15.82 -3.48
CA PHE A 92 16.97 -15.17 -3.01
C PHE A 92 16.75 -14.29 -1.78
N PHE A 93 15.50 -14.10 -1.34
CA PHE A 93 15.23 -13.35 -0.13
C PHE A 93 15.47 -14.22 1.10
N VAL A 94 16.13 -13.64 2.11
CA VAL A 94 16.18 -14.25 3.43
C VAL A 94 14.75 -14.38 3.96
N SER A 95 14.37 -15.59 4.34
CA SER A 95 13.01 -15.80 4.83
C SER A 95 12.80 -15.02 6.13
N LYS A 96 11.57 -14.52 6.33
CA LYS A 96 11.19 -13.87 7.60
C LYS A 96 11.45 -14.77 8.82
N MET A 97 11.36 -16.10 8.65
CA MET A 97 11.66 -17.07 9.70
C MET A 97 13.14 -17.11 10.03
N ALA A 98 14.02 -17.13 9.02
CA ALA A 98 15.46 -17.11 9.27
C ALA A 98 15.88 -15.86 10.05
N VAL A 99 15.35 -14.68 9.68
CA VAL A 99 15.62 -13.43 10.42
C VAL A 99 15.00 -13.47 11.82
N ALA A 100 13.76 -13.93 11.97
CA ALA A 100 13.11 -14.03 13.28
C ALA A 100 13.87 -14.95 14.24
N THR A 101 14.32 -16.11 13.74
CA THR A 101 15.12 -17.07 14.51
C THR A 101 16.46 -16.48 14.92
N ALA A 102 17.16 -15.80 13.99
CA ALA A 102 18.43 -15.12 14.31
C ALA A 102 18.24 -14.05 15.39
N LEU A 103 17.19 -13.24 15.27
CA LEU A 103 16.85 -12.23 16.28
C LEU A 103 16.47 -12.85 17.63
N PHE A 104 15.74 -13.97 17.64
CA PHE A 104 15.39 -14.69 18.86
C PHE A 104 16.63 -15.21 19.59
N PHE A 105 17.57 -15.82 18.87
CA PHE A 105 18.84 -16.28 19.46
C PHE A 105 19.68 -15.11 19.97
N PHE A 106 19.76 -14.02 19.19
CA PHE A 106 20.42 -12.79 19.64
C PHE A 106 19.81 -12.26 20.95
N LEU A 107 18.48 -12.16 21.03
CA LEU A 107 17.81 -11.71 22.26
C LEU A 107 18.08 -12.64 23.44
N THR A 108 18.07 -13.95 23.21
CA THR A 108 18.33 -14.95 24.27
C THR A 108 19.79 -14.93 24.74
N GLU A 109 20.74 -14.71 23.84
CA GLU A 109 22.17 -14.64 24.16
C GLU A 109 22.51 -13.39 24.98
N TYR A 110 22.02 -12.22 24.54
CA TYR A 110 22.39 -10.93 25.16
C TYR A 110 21.43 -10.50 26.27
N LEU A 111 20.21 -11.02 26.32
CA LEU A 111 19.18 -10.68 27.32
C LEU A 111 18.51 -11.95 27.91
N PRO A 112 19.26 -12.94 28.42
CA PRO A 112 18.70 -14.23 28.83
C PRO A 112 17.62 -14.12 29.92
N ALA A 113 17.68 -13.11 30.78
CA ALA A 113 16.68 -12.86 31.81
C ALA A 113 15.29 -12.50 31.26
N GLY A 114 15.19 -12.06 30.00
CA GLY A 114 13.92 -11.75 29.34
C GLY A 114 13.25 -12.97 28.70
N THR A 115 13.96 -14.09 28.56
CA THR A 115 13.44 -15.28 27.89
C THR A 115 12.27 -15.87 28.69
N ALA A 116 11.10 -15.94 28.04
CA ALA A 116 9.86 -16.48 28.58
C ALA A 116 9.38 -15.80 29.88
N ILE A 117 9.83 -14.57 30.17
CA ILE A 117 9.48 -13.85 31.40
C ILE A 117 7.97 -13.57 31.54
N LEU A 118 7.23 -13.58 30.43
CA LEU A 118 5.78 -13.41 30.37
C LEU A 118 5.05 -14.69 29.94
N ALA A 119 5.67 -15.88 30.08
CA ALA A 119 5.08 -17.14 29.62
C ALA A 119 3.75 -17.50 30.30
N SER A 120 3.49 -16.99 31.51
CA SER A 120 2.24 -17.22 32.24
C SER A 120 1.04 -16.42 31.72
N VAL A 121 1.25 -15.48 30.78
CA VAL A 121 0.15 -14.72 30.16
C VAL A 121 -0.68 -15.65 29.28
N SER A 122 -2.01 -15.50 29.35
CA SER A 122 -2.92 -16.38 28.60
C SER A 122 -2.70 -16.27 27.08
N PRO A 123 -2.81 -17.36 26.30
CA PRO A 123 -2.62 -17.34 24.85
C PRO A 123 -3.51 -16.32 24.14
N LEU A 124 -4.74 -16.11 24.61
CA LEU A 124 -5.65 -15.10 24.05
C LEU A 124 -5.12 -13.67 24.24
N ALA A 125 -4.62 -13.34 25.44
CA ALA A 125 -4.05 -12.02 25.70
C ALA A 125 -2.77 -11.79 24.87
N VAL A 126 -1.94 -12.83 24.72
CA VAL A 126 -0.75 -12.80 23.84
C VAL A 126 -1.16 -12.56 22.38
N ALA A 127 -2.18 -13.27 21.88
CA ALA A 127 -2.66 -13.11 20.51
C ALA A 127 -3.21 -11.70 20.23
N ILE A 128 -3.98 -11.13 21.16
CA ILE A 128 -4.49 -9.75 21.06
C ILE A 128 -3.32 -8.76 21.06
N ALA A 129 -2.38 -8.90 22.00
CA ALA A 129 -1.21 -8.03 22.10
C ALA A 129 -0.33 -8.11 20.85
N TYR A 130 -0.08 -9.31 20.34
CA TYR A 130 0.69 -9.54 19.11
C TYR A 130 0.00 -8.91 17.91
N THR A 131 -1.30 -9.13 17.75
CA THR A 131 -2.08 -8.58 16.64
C THR A 131 -2.07 -7.05 16.66
N ALA A 132 -2.27 -6.44 17.83
CA ALA A 132 -2.23 -4.98 18.00
C ALA A 132 -0.82 -4.42 17.74
N PHE A 133 0.22 -5.04 18.31
CA PHE A 133 1.60 -4.64 18.12
C PHE A 133 2.01 -4.72 16.65
N LEU A 134 1.75 -5.86 16.01
CA LEU A 134 2.04 -6.07 14.59
C LEU A 134 1.28 -5.06 13.72
N PHE A 135 0.00 -4.79 14.01
CA PHE A 135 -0.77 -3.81 13.25
C PHE A 135 -0.19 -2.40 13.38
N VAL A 136 0.08 -1.93 14.59
CA VAL A 136 0.61 -0.57 14.80
C VAL A 136 2.00 -0.42 14.18
N LEU A 137 2.88 -1.41 14.36
CA LEU A 137 4.23 -1.39 13.78
C LEU A 137 4.19 -1.51 12.26
N ASP A 138 3.31 -2.36 11.71
CA ASP A 138 3.10 -2.46 10.27
C ASP A 138 2.55 -1.15 9.72
N ASP A 139 1.50 -0.57 10.28
CA ASP A 139 0.92 0.67 9.75
C ASP A 139 1.91 1.85 9.81
N PHE A 140 2.62 2.02 10.95
CA PHE A 140 3.65 3.04 11.10
C PHE A 140 4.80 2.87 10.09
N SER A 141 5.34 1.67 9.94
CA SER A 141 6.43 1.43 8.99
C SER A 141 5.98 1.59 7.54
N ARG A 142 4.68 1.44 7.25
CA ARG A 142 4.06 1.72 5.94
C ARG A 142 4.11 3.21 5.68
N PHE A 143 3.62 4.00 6.64
CA PHE A 143 3.71 5.46 6.62
C PHE A 143 5.16 5.93 6.45
N ALA A 144 6.09 5.45 7.28
CA ALA A 144 7.49 5.88 7.26
C ALA A 144 8.17 5.57 5.91
N THR A 145 7.94 4.37 5.37
CA THR A 145 8.46 3.97 4.05
C THR A 145 7.87 4.86 2.95
N HIS A 146 6.56 5.10 3.00
CA HIS A 146 5.86 5.93 2.02
C HIS A 146 6.29 7.39 2.07
N PHE A 147 6.45 7.94 3.27
CA PHE A 147 7.03 9.26 3.48
C PHE A 147 8.45 9.34 2.89
N ALA A 148 9.30 8.34 3.14
CA ALA A 148 10.64 8.27 2.56
C ALA A 148 10.61 8.16 1.03
N LEU A 149 9.68 7.40 0.46
CA LEU A 149 9.46 7.30 -0.99
C LEU A 149 9.15 8.66 -1.64
N HIS A 150 8.51 9.58 -0.91
CA HIS A 150 8.26 10.94 -1.39
C HIS A 150 9.40 11.92 -1.12
N ARG A 151 10.20 11.70 -0.06
CA ARG A 151 11.21 12.67 0.38
C ARG A 151 12.62 12.39 -0.12
N ILE A 152 12.96 11.13 -0.39
CA ILE A 152 14.29 10.74 -0.87
C ILE A 152 14.25 10.68 -2.40
N PRO A 153 15.00 11.53 -3.12
CA PRO A 153 14.92 11.62 -4.59
C PRO A 153 15.11 10.28 -5.31
N VAL A 154 16.01 9.43 -4.80
CA VAL A 154 16.25 8.09 -5.37
C VAL A 154 15.01 7.20 -5.24
N LEU A 155 14.34 7.21 -4.08
CA LEU A 155 13.15 6.42 -3.85
C LEU A 155 11.95 6.99 -4.64
N TRP A 156 11.85 8.32 -4.73
CA TRP A 156 10.83 9.00 -5.53
C TRP A 156 10.92 8.64 -7.01
N ALA A 157 12.12 8.52 -7.57
CA ALA A 157 12.30 8.13 -8.96
C ALA A 157 11.61 6.79 -9.30
N PHE A 158 11.53 5.88 -8.33
CA PHE A 158 10.80 4.62 -8.48
C PHE A 158 9.33 4.77 -8.10
N HIS A 159 9.01 5.47 -7.02
CA HIS A 159 7.63 5.64 -6.55
C HIS A 159 6.75 6.48 -7.47
N LYS A 160 7.34 7.43 -8.21
CA LYS A 160 6.62 8.21 -9.23
C LYS A 160 5.96 7.33 -10.30
N VAL A 161 6.44 6.09 -10.49
CA VAL A 161 5.78 5.09 -11.36
C VAL A 161 4.36 4.85 -10.88
N HIS A 162 4.14 4.71 -9.57
CA HIS A 162 2.83 4.58 -8.95
C HIS A 162 1.96 5.82 -9.20
N HIS A 163 2.51 7.01 -8.93
CA HIS A 163 1.81 8.29 -9.17
C HIS A 163 1.60 8.65 -10.64
N SER A 164 2.22 7.92 -11.57
CA SER A 164 2.04 8.17 -13.01
C SER A 164 0.72 7.63 -13.57
N ALA A 165 -0.12 7.00 -12.76
CA ALA A 165 -1.46 6.58 -13.16
C ALA A 165 -2.35 7.80 -13.45
N GLU A 166 -2.90 7.89 -14.67
CA GLU A 166 -3.87 8.93 -15.03
C GLU A 166 -5.31 8.52 -14.70
N THR A 167 -5.55 7.22 -14.55
CA THR A 167 -6.82 6.65 -14.14
C THR A 167 -6.57 5.60 -13.07
N LEU A 168 -7.29 5.69 -11.95
CA LEU A 168 -7.23 4.71 -10.87
C LEU A 168 -8.30 3.63 -11.02
N ASN A 169 -7.89 2.37 -10.84
CA ASN A 169 -8.76 1.22 -10.59
C ASN A 169 -8.05 0.29 -9.56
N PRO A 170 -8.72 -0.75 -9.03
CA PRO A 170 -8.11 -1.61 -8.01
C PRO A 170 -6.76 -2.22 -8.42
N LEU A 171 -6.53 -2.46 -9.72
CA LEU A 171 -5.27 -3.02 -10.23
C LEU A 171 -4.13 -1.99 -10.29
N THR A 172 -4.41 -0.69 -10.12
CA THR A 172 -3.38 0.34 -9.95
C THR A 172 -2.50 0.10 -8.72
N VAL A 173 -2.93 -0.73 -7.76
CA VAL A 173 -2.06 -1.22 -6.68
C VAL A 173 -0.81 -1.95 -7.20
N TYR A 174 -0.87 -2.55 -8.40
CA TYR A 174 0.25 -3.23 -9.05
C TYR A 174 1.09 -2.32 -9.92
N ARG A 175 0.74 -1.02 -10.02
CA ARG A 175 1.58 0.00 -10.65
C ARG A 175 2.74 0.35 -9.73
N THR A 176 3.56 -0.64 -9.40
CA THR A 176 4.67 -0.54 -8.46
C THR A 176 5.94 -0.90 -9.21
N HIS A 177 7.02 -0.13 -9.03
CA HIS A 177 8.30 -0.50 -9.64
C HIS A 177 8.91 -1.70 -8.89
N PRO A 178 9.61 -2.65 -9.54
CA PRO A 178 10.23 -3.79 -8.84
C PRO A 178 11.15 -3.39 -7.67
N VAL A 179 11.92 -2.30 -7.80
CA VAL A 179 12.75 -1.76 -6.70
C VAL A 179 11.88 -1.35 -5.51
N GLU A 180 10.74 -0.69 -5.74
CA GLU A 180 9.81 -0.34 -4.67
C GLU A 180 9.21 -1.61 -4.03
N ALA A 181 8.85 -2.62 -4.83
CA ALA A 181 8.36 -3.90 -4.31
C ALA A 181 9.41 -4.64 -3.45
N ILE A 182 10.69 -4.55 -3.80
CA ILE A 182 11.81 -5.07 -3.01
C ILE A 182 11.92 -4.30 -1.67
N VAL A 183 11.85 -2.97 -1.70
CA VAL A 183 11.86 -2.13 -0.48
C VAL A 183 10.72 -2.53 0.47
N PHE A 184 9.50 -2.66 -0.05
CA PHE A 184 8.36 -3.11 0.76
C PHE A 184 8.51 -4.55 1.27
N SER A 185 9.12 -5.45 0.49
CA SER A 185 9.43 -6.83 0.91
C SER A 185 10.38 -6.86 2.11
N PHE A 186 11.50 -6.13 2.04
CA PHE A 186 12.45 -6.03 3.15
C PHE A 186 11.82 -5.41 4.40
N ARG A 187 11.04 -4.34 4.23
CA ARG A 187 10.31 -3.72 5.33
C ARG A 187 9.29 -4.68 5.95
N ALA A 188 8.58 -5.48 5.15
CA ALA A 188 7.65 -6.50 5.66
C ALA A 188 8.38 -7.62 6.42
N ILE A 189 9.54 -8.06 5.92
CA ILE A 189 10.41 -9.05 6.59
C ILE A 189 10.89 -8.50 7.93
N ALA A 190 11.40 -7.26 7.97
CA ALA A 190 11.89 -6.63 9.18
C ALA A 190 10.80 -6.51 10.26
N VAL A 191 9.62 -5.98 9.91
CA VAL A 191 8.50 -5.83 10.85
C VAL A 191 8.04 -7.19 11.38
N GLN A 192 7.79 -8.16 10.49
CA GLN A 192 7.31 -9.48 10.91
C GLN A 192 8.35 -10.22 11.75
N SER A 193 9.63 -10.18 11.36
CA SER A 193 10.68 -10.88 12.11
C SER A 193 10.86 -10.30 13.51
N VAL A 194 10.88 -8.98 13.65
CA VAL A 194 10.94 -8.30 14.96
C VAL A 194 9.72 -8.64 15.82
N SER A 195 8.51 -8.57 15.26
CA SER A 195 7.29 -8.91 16.00
C SER A 195 7.32 -10.37 16.49
N ILE A 196 7.70 -11.31 15.61
CA ILE A 196 7.72 -12.74 15.95
C ILE A 196 8.81 -13.03 16.97
N SER A 197 10.04 -12.57 16.73
CA SER A 197 11.17 -12.85 17.61
C SER A 197 10.93 -12.28 19.00
N LEU A 198 10.42 -11.04 19.10
CA LEU A 198 10.15 -10.39 20.37
C LEU A 198 9.05 -11.12 21.16
N PHE A 199 7.96 -11.52 20.50
CA PHE A 199 6.88 -12.20 21.20
C PHE A 199 7.25 -13.63 21.61
N VAL A 200 7.96 -14.38 20.75
CA VAL A 200 8.46 -15.71 21.14
C VAL A 200 9.49 -15.59 22.27
N PHE A 201 10.36 -14.58 22.23
CA PHE A 201 11.32 -14.30 23.29
C PHE A 201 10.64 -13.99 24.63
N LEU A 202 9.64 -13.11 24.67
CA LEU A 202 8.99 -12.71 25.93
C LEU A 202 7.97 -13.73 26.46
N PHE A 203 7.20 -14.36 25.57
CA PHE A 203 6.03 -15.18 25.94
C PHE A 203 6.25 -16.68 25.75
N GLY A 204 7.38 -17.11 25.17
CA GLY A 204 7.71 -18.51 24.95
C GLY A 204 6.70 -19.22 24.03
N SER A 205 6.28 -20.42 24.41
CA SER A 205 5.36 -21.27 23.65
C SER A 205 3.90 -20.79 23.64
N SER A 206 3.57 -19.73 24.38
CA SER A 206 2.21 -19.15 24.39
C SER A 206 1.88 -18.40 23.09
N VAL A 207 2.85 -18.19 22.21
CA VAL A 207 2.65 -17.67 20.86
C VAL A 207 2.26 -18.81 19.92
N ASP A 208 0.96 -18.95 19.68
CA ASP A 208 0.43 -19.96 18.75
C ASP A 208 0.77 -19.61 17.28
N LEU A 209 1.06 -20.65 16.49
CA LEU A 209 1.34 -20.54 15.06
C LEU A 209 0.13 -19.92 14.32
N VAL A 210 -1.11 -20.18 14.74
CA VAL A 210 -2.28 -19.53 14.13
C VAL A 210 -2.29 -18.02 14.39
N SER A 211 -1.72 -17.54 15.49
CA SER A 211 -1.57 -16.09 15.75
C SER A 211 -0.48 -15.45 14.88
N VAL A 212 0.56 -16.22 14.54
CA VAL A 212 1.69 -15.78 13.70
C VAL A 212 1.38 -15.86 12.20
N TYR A 213 0.63 -16.87 11.79
CA TYR A 213 0.35 -17.21 10.38
C TYR A 213 -1.11 -16.99 9.96
N GLY A 214 -2.02 -16.79 10.93
CA GLY A 214 -3.43 -16.53 10.66
C GLY A 214 -3.63 -15.23 9.89
N VAL A 215 -4.80 -15.13 9.27
CA VAL A 215 -5.19 -13.89 8.59
C VAL A 215 -5.27 -12.81 9.66
N ASN A 216 -4.38 -11.81 9.59
CA ASN A 216 -4.45 -10.65 10.47
C ASN A 216 -5.85 -10.05 10.33
N VAL A 217 -6.68 -10.21 11.36
CA VAL A 217 -8.10 -9.82 11.34
C VAL A 217 -8.24 -8.34 10.99
N ILE A 218 -7.27 -7.51 11.37
CA ILE A 218 -7.25 -6.08 11.05
C ILE A 218 -6.98 -5.87 9.55
N LEU A 219 -6.07 -6.65 8.94
CA LEU A 219 -5.84 -6.61 7.50
C LEU A 219 -7.07 -7.09 6.72
N LEU A 220 -7.73 -8.16 7.19
CA LEU A 220 -9.00 -8.65 6.63
C LEU A 220 -10.05 -7.54 6.64
N LEU A 221 -10.26 -6.91 7.81
CA LEU A 221 -11.21 -5.83 7.99
C LEU A 221 -10.85 -4.65 7.08
N PHE A 222 -9.61 -4.20 7.06
CA PHE A 222 -9.15 -3.11 6.21
C PHE A 222 -9.41 -3.38 4.73
N ASN A 223 -9.16 -4.61 4.26
CA ASN A 223 -9.46 -5.01 2.90
C ASN A 223 -10.97 -5.03 2.62
N ALA A 224 -11.75 -5.56 3.55
CA ALA A 224 -13.20 -5.63 3.49
C ALA A 224 -13.87 -4.24 3.59
N THR A 225 -13.26 -3.24 4.24
CA THR A 225 -13.86 -1.91 4.44
C THR A 225 -13.47 -0.90 3.36
N GLY A 226 -13.14 -1.37 2.16
CA GLY A 226 -12.96 -0.50 0.99
C GLY A 226 -11.51 -0.14 0.67
N SER A 227 -10.53 -0.95 1.08
CA SER A 227 -9.12 -0.83 0.66
C SER A 227 -8.96 -0.66 -0.86
N ASN A 228 -9.79 -1.35 -1.67
CA ASN A 228 -9.77 -1.20 -3.13
C ASN A 228 -10.30 0.15 -3.62
N LEU A 229 -11.19 0.80 -2.88
CA LEU A 229 -11.82 2.07 -3.27
C LEU A 229 -10.84 3.24 -3.25
N ARG A 230 -9.74 3.12 -2.50
CA ARG A 230 -8.65 4.11 -2.52
C ARG A 230 -8.04 4.29 -3.93
N HIS A 231 -8.07 3.24 -4.77
CA HIS A 231 -7.69 3.30 -6.18
C HIS A 231 -8.95 3.15 -7.04
N SER A 232 -9.82 4.14 -6.95
CA SER A 232 -11.03 4.22 -7.77
C SER A 232 -11.40 5.69 -7.99
N HIS A 233 -12.48 5.94 -8.72
CA HIS A 233 -13.05 7.29 -8.86
C HIS A 233 -14.25 7.51 -7.91
N VAL A 234 -14.41 6.64 -6.91
CA VAL A 234 -15.46 6.76 -5.88
C VAL A 234 -14.86 7.43 -4.64
N GLN A 235 -15.22 8.69 -4.42
CA GLN A 235 -14.68 9.51 -3.32
C GLN A 235 -15.46 9.27 -2.01
N ILE A 236 -15.16 8.16 -1.33
CA ILE A 236 -15.70 7.90 0.00
C ILE A 236 -14.87 8.64 1.03
N ARG A 237 -15.52 9.57 1.73
CA ARG A 237 -14.96 10.33 2.86
C ARG A 237 -15.60 9.89 4.16
N TYR A 238 -14.82 9.84 5.23
CA TYR A 238 -15.33 9.52 6.57
C TYR A 238 -15.73 10.77 7.37
N GLY A 239 -15.43 11.95 6.82
CA GLY A 239 -15.67 13.24 7.46
C GLY A 239 -14.53 13.68 8.37
N ALA A 240 -14.40 14.99 8.55
CA ALA A 240 -13.21 15.64 9.11
C ALA A 240 -12.79 15.17 10.51
N ARG A 241 -13.71 14.64 11.32
CA ARG A 241 -13.38 14.11 12.65
C ARG A 241 -12.73 12.73 12.56
N VAL A 242 -13.28 11.84 11.73
CA VAL A 242 -12.80 10.46 11.58
C VAL A 242 -11.50 10.45 10.76
N GLU A 243 -11.41 11.31 9.74
CA GLU A 243 -10.26 11.41 8.84
C GLU A 243 -8.97 11.93 9.51
N LYS A 244 -9.06 12.39 10.76
CA LYS A 244 -7.89 12.69 11.61
C LYS A 244 -7.25 11.44 12.21
N PHE A 245 -7.98 10.33 12.26
CA PHE A 245 -7.54 9.08 12.88
C PHE A 245 -7.43 7.94 11.88
N LEU A 246 -8.34 7.87 10.90
CA LEU A 246 -8.40 6.82 9.88
C LEU A 246 -8.32 7.42 8.47
N ILE A 247 -7.48 6.83 7.62
CA ILE A 247 -7.35 7.24 6.22
C ILE A 247 -8.58 6.77 5.43
N SER A 248 -9.32 7.71 4.85
CA SER A 248 -10.42 7.40 3.93
C SER A 248 -9.93 7.13 2.50
N PRO A 249 -10.74 6.43 1.66
CA PRO A 249 -10.47 6.31 0.23
C PRO A 249 -10.23 7.67 -0.43
N ALA A 250 -10.99 8.71 -0.06
CA ALA A 250 -10.83 10.06 -0.57
C ALA A 250 -9.49 10.70 -0.17
N GLN A 251 -8.99 10.48 1.06
CA GLN A 251 -7.67 10.99 1.47
C GLN A 251 -6.51 10.37 0.67
N HIS A 252 -6.60 9.08 0.35
CA HIS A 252 -5.62 8.43 -0.52
C HIS A 252 -5.74 8.90 -1.98
N GLN A 253 -6.95 9.19 -2.46
CA GLN A 253 -7.13 9.78 -3.79
C GLN A 253 -6.57 11.21 -3.85
N ILE A 254 -6.72 12.01 -2.79
CA ILE A 254 -6.05 13.32 -2.65
C ILE A 254 -4.54 13.16 -2.79
N HIS A 255 -3.95 12.18 -2.11
CA HIS A 255 -2.51 11.91 -2.19
C HIS A 255 -2.03 11.60 -3.62
N HIS A 256 -2.86 10.93 -4.44
CA HIS A 256 -2.60 10.67 -5.86
C HIS A 256 -2.83 11.88 -6.77
N SER A 257 -3.44 12.94 -6.26
CA SER A 257 -3.85 14.09 -7.05
C SER A 257 -2.64 14.86 -7.58
N MET A 258 -2.75 15.32 -8.83
CA MET A 258 -1.78 16.21 -9.46
C MET A 258 -1.90 17.68 -9.01
N ASP A 259 -2.90 18.01 -8.18
CA ASP A 259 -3.10 19.37 -7.68
C ASP A 259 -1.94 19.77 -6.73
N PRO A 260 -1.27 20.91 -6.94
CA PRO A 260 -0.18 21.36 -6.08
C PRO A 260 -0.55 21.46 -4.59
N ARG A 261 -1.83 21.70 -4.26
CA ARG A 261 -2.33 21.79 -2.88
C ARG A 261 -2.31 20.43 -2.16
N HIS A 262 -2.39 19.34 -2.93
CA HIS A 262 -2.44 17.97 -2.43
C HIS A 262 -1.07 17.30 -2.38
N ARG A 263 -0.03 17.99 -2.87
CA ARG A 263 1.34 17.48 -2.88
C ARG A 263 1.83 17.18 -1.46
N ASP A 264 2.49 16.03 -1.31
CA ASP A 264 3.11 15.58 -0.07
C ASP A 264 2.13 15.52 1.12
N ARG A 265 0.89 15.07 0.84
CA ARG A 265 -0.17 14.85 1.83
C ARG A 265 -0.57 13.38 1.93
N ASN A 266 -1.11 12.98 3.08
CA ASN A 266 -1.77 11.69 3.34
C ASN A 266 -0.94 10.44 2.94
N PHE A 267 0.20 10.21 3.57
CA PHE A 267 1.04 9.03 3.36
C PHE A 267 0.59 7.79 4.12
N GLY A 268 -0.32 7.93 5.09
CA GLY A 268 -0.83 6.87 5.93
C GLY A 268 -1.54 5.77 5.14
N ALA A 269 -1.47 4.53 5.65
CA ALA A 269 -2.11 3.38 5.00
C ALA A 269 -3.52 3.14 5.56
N ALA A 270 -3.63 2.92 6.88
CA ALA A 270 -4.88 2.79 7.60
C ALA A 270 -5.09 3.92 8.62
N LEU A 271 -4.06 4.26 9.40
CA LEU A 271 -4.16 5.32 10.40
C LEU A 271 -3.67 6.67 9.83
N ALA A 272 -4.46 7.71 10.06
CA ALA A 272 -4.14 9.09 9.70
C ALA A 272 -3.33 9.81 10.80
N ILE A 273 -3.15 9.18 11.97
CA ILE A 273 -2.43 9.76 13.10
C ILE A 273 -0.98 10.10 12.75
N TRP A 274 -0.34 9.28 11.90
CA TRP A 274 1.03 9.51 11.46
C TRP A 274 1.13 10.75 10.59
N ASP A 275 0.17 10.95 9.68
CA ASP A 275 0.07 12.18 8.88
C ASP A 275 -0.22 13.41 9.72
N TRP A 276 -1.05 13.26 10.75
CA TRP A 276 -1.33 14.34 11.69
C TRP A 276 -0.05 14.75 12.44
N MET A 277 0.70 13.78 12.97
CA MET A 277 1.98 14.01 13.66
C MET A 277 3.04 14.62 12.74
N ALA A 278 3.09 14.20 11.47
CA ALA A 278 4.04 14.71 10.49
C ALA A 278 3.61 16.01 9.79
N GLY A 279 2.39 16.51 10.07
CA GLY A 279 1.83 17.70 9.42
C GLY A 279 1.47 17.49 7.93
N SER A 280 1.38 16.25 7.45
CA SER A 280 0.98 15.89 6.09
C SER A 280 -0.51 15.58 5.94
N LEU A 281 -1.28 15.64 7.02
CA LEU A 281 -2.72 15.38 6.97
C LEU A 281 -3.47 16.40 6.09
N CYS A 282 -4.26 15.90 5.15
CA CYS A 282 -5.24 16.64 4.37
C CYS A 282 -6.59 15.91 4.40
N VAL A 283 -7.60 16.54 4.98
CA VAL A 283 -8.96 15.99 5.10
C VAL A 283 -9.70 16.15 3.78
N ALA A 284 -10.57 15.20 3.44
CA ALA A 284 -11.32 15.22 2.19
C ALA A 284 -12.50 16.19 2.23
N ASP A 285 -12.55 17.12 1.27
CA ASP A 285 -13.67 18.05 1.08
C ASP A 285 -14.85 17.39 0.34
N LYS A 286 -15.99 18.09 0.33
CA LYS A 286 -17.17 17.65 -0.44
C LYS A 286 -16.93 18.00 -1.91
N ASN A 287 -17.20 17.06 -2.82
CA ASN A 287 -17.16 17.25 -4.27
C ASN A 287 -15.79 17.73 -4.81
N MET A 288 -14.74 16.94 -4.58
CA MET A 288 -13.42 17.26 -5.11
C MET A 288 -13.31 16.82 -6.57
N GLU A 289 -12.90 17.70 -7.47
CA GLU A 289 -12.49 17.28 -8.81
C GLU A 289 -11.01 16.90 -8.79
N LEU A 290 -10.74 15.60 -8.67
CA LEU A 290 -9.39 15.07 -8.67
C LEU A 290 -8.95 14.69 -10.08
N LYS A 291 -7.76 15.18 -10.47
CA LYS A 291 -7.03 14.71 -11.65
C LYS A 291 -5.76 14.00 -11.17
N PHE A 292 -5.38 12.94 -11.86
CA PHE A 292 -4.26 12.07 -11.50
C PHE A 292 -3.16 12.11 -12.58
N GLY A 293 -2.00 11.58 -12.24
CA GLY A 293 -0.80 11.58 -13.08
C GLY A 293 0.22 12.62 -12.64
N LEU A 294 1.30 12.77 -13.42
CA LEU A 294 2.47 13.58 -13.05
C LEU A 294 2.43 15.03 -13.58
N GLY A 295 1.37 15.45 -14.28
CA GLY A 295 1.30 16.81 -14.86
C GLY A 295 0.80 16.86 -16.31
N ARG A 296 0.54 18.09 -16.81
CA ARG A 296 0.00 18.37 -18.16
C ARG A 296 0.86 17.88 -19.33
N ASN A 297 2.13 17.56 -19.11
CA ASN A 297 3.09 17.15 -20.15
C ASN A 297 3.50 15.67 -20.05
N GLN A 298 2.68 14.80 -19.45
CA GLN A 298 2.95 13.36 -19.55
C GLN A 298 2.85 12.91 -21.02
N ALA A 299 3.99 12.60 -21.61
CA ALA A 299 4.04 12.05 -22.96
C ALA A 299 3.37 10.68 -23.00
N THR A 300 2.69 10.35 -24.10
CA THR A 300 1.98 9.08 -24.31
C THR A 300 2.81 7.80 -24.09
N GLN A 301 4.15 7.91 -24.05
CA GLN A 301 5.05 6.81 -23.75
C GLN A 301 5.12 6.44 -22.26
N THR A 302 4.58 7.26 -21.35
CA THR A 302 4.67 7.10 -19.89
C THR A 302 4.05 5.80 -19.37
N HIS A 303 3.11 5.19 -20.10
CA HIS A 303 2.47 3.92 -19.70
C HIS A 303 3.02 2.68 -20.44
N ARG A 304 4.04 2.83 -21.29
CA ARG A 304 4.71 1.67 -21.91
C ARG A 304 5.57 0.98 -20.85
N LEU A 305 5.54 -0.36 -20.81
CA LEU A 305 6.30 -1.16 -19.85
C LEU A 305 7.79 -0.76 -19.79
N ARG A 306 8.42 -0.58 -20.97
CA ARG A 306 9.81 -0.10 -21.07
C ARG A 306 10.05 1.23 -20.34
N TYR A 307 9.11 2.17 -20.45
CA TYR A 307 9.26 3.48 -19.80
C TYR A 307 9.08 3.35 -18.29
N LEU A 308 8.10 2.56 -17.86
CA LEU A 308 7.82 2.32 -16.44
C LEU A 308 9.00 1.64 -15.73
N TYR A 309 9.72 0.74 -16.41
CA TYR A 309 10.91 0.07 -15.88
C TYR A 309 12.18 0.92 -15.93
N PHE A 310 12.44 1.60 -17.06
CA PHE A 310 13.76 2.19 -17.30
C PHE A 310 13.84 3.70 -17.07
N SER A 311 12.71 4.42 -17.11
CA SER A 311 12.73 5.88 -16.86
C SER A 311 13.20 6.29 -15.46
N PRO A 312 12.94 5.52 -14.37
CA PRO A 312 13.52 5.82 -13.07
C PRO A 312 15.05 5.86 -13.11
N PHE A 313 15.69 4.84 -13.70
CA PHE A 313 17.14 4.79 -13.80
C PHE A 313 17.71 5.92 -14.68
N GLY A 314 17.03 6.24 -15.79
CA GLY A 314 17.41 7.36 -16.64
C GLY A 314 17.38 8.70 -15.89
N GLU A 315 16.37 8.93 -15.04
CA GLU A 315 16.29 10.12 -14.19
C GLU A 315 17.42 10.18 -13.16
N LEU A 316 17.78 9.06 -12.54
CA LEU A 316 18.89 9.03 -11.58
C LEU A 316 20.23 9.36 -12.25
N LEU A 317 20.46 8.85 -13.46
CA LEU A 317 21.67 9.11 -14.24
C LEU A 317 21.74 10.56 -14.75
N SER A 318 20.60 11.16 -15.12
CA SER A 318 20.55 12.56 -15.55
C SER A 318 20.63 13.55 -14.38
N SER A 319 20.08 13.18 -13.22
CA SER A 319 20.18 13.95 -11.98
C SER A 319 21.62 14.06 -11.46
N GLY A 320 22.51 13.14 -11.88
CA GLY A 320 23.96 13.25 -11.64
C GLY A 320 24.67 14.34 -12.47
N LYS A 321 23.99 15.03 -13.39
CA LYS A 321 24.55 16.07 -14.27
C LYS A 321 23.89 17.45 -14.16
N ILE A 322 23.01 17.66 -13.18
CA ILE A 322 22.37 18.97 -12.95
C ILE A 322 22.66 19.37 -11.51
N GLY A 323 23.37 20.49 -11.35
CA GLY A 323 23.62 21.12 -10.06
C GLY A 323 22.33 21.25 -9.27
N THR A 324 22.46 21.04 -7.96
CA THR A 324 21.51 21.36 -6.91
C THR A 324 20.47 22.42 -7.33
N ASN A 325 19.35 21.99 -7.89
CA ASN A 325 18.10 22.64 -7.59
C ASN A 325 17.52 21.80 -6.46
N PRO A 326 17.84 22.13 -5.20
CA PRO A 326 17.10 21.53 -4.11
C PRO A 326 15.65 21.92 -4.39
N VAL A 327 14.76 20.92 -4.51
CA VAL A 327 13.43 21.10 -3.94
C VAL A 327 13.70 21.78 -2.61
N ASN A 328 13.25 23.02 -2.43
CA ASN A 328 13.64 23.86 -1.31
C ASN A 328 13.31 23.09 -0.02
N LEU A 329 14.29 22.37 0.52
CA LEU A 329 14.19 21.47 1.68
C LEU A 329 14.25 22.32 2.94
N ASN A 330 13.49 23.41 2.95
CA ASN A 330 13.37 24.24 4.11
C ASN A 330 12.33 23.59 5.02
N LEU A 331 12.82 22.83 6.00
CA LEU A 331 12.03 22.26 7.12
C LEU A 331 11.28 23.34 7.94
N ARG A 332 11.37 24.62 7.58
CA ARG A 332 10.66 25.75 8.19
C ARG A 332 9.43 26.24 7.42
N ASP A 333 9.24 25.86 6.16
CA ASP A 333 8.13 26.40 5.34
C ASP A 333 6.78 25.68 5.56
N TRP A 334 6.72 24.62 6.36
CA TRP A 334 5.47 23.88 6.65
C TRP A 334 4.47 24.66 7.50
N LYS A 335 4.90 25.66 8.28
CA LYS A 335 4.02 26.44 9.16
C LYS A 335 3.24 27.55 8.44
N LYS A 336 3.59 27.92 7.20
CA LYS A 336 2.98 29.09 6.53
C LYS A 336 1.71 28.78 5.74
N ASN A 337 1.37 27.52 5.51
CA ASN A 337 0.18 27.10 4.76
C ASN A 337 -0.77 26.21 5.58
N ALA A 338 -0.73 26.33 6.90
CA ALA A 338 -1.67 25.72 7.83
C ALA A 338 -2.44 26.81 8.56
N ILE A 339 -3.28 27.53 7.82
CA ILE A 339 -4.43 28.31 8.32
C ILE A 339 -5.61 27.96 7.44
#